data_AF-X5QQ10-F1
#
_entry.id   AF-X5QQ10-F1
#
_cell.length_a   1.000
_cell.length_b   1.000
_cell.length_c   1.000
_cell.angle_alpha   90.00
_cell.angle_beta   90.00
_cell.angle_gamma   90.00
#
_symmetry.space_group_name_H-M   'P 1'
#
loop_
_entity.id
_entity.type
_entity.pdbx_description
1 polymer ?
#
loop_
_entity_poly.entity_id
_entity_poly.type
_entity_poly.pdbx_seq_one_letter_code
_entity_poly.pdbx_strand_id
1 'polypeptide(L)'
;MHLKQQAIMLASALTATFAAVGPAEVHPHVFAEARLEVVLGPDHQTVKSLRHLWRFDDLFSSTVMMEFDKNSDLKLDDKELKDVADTVHASLAEFNYFQLVTVDGKDVAMNPPPHLMANFDNDQLIILFESEPKVPIKLNGKIDIGVYDPTFYTAIDFTEDANLQVDGLPSTCTSKVIRPNPDEAIAQNQKTLTDAFFNDPTGTDMSKIFATKLELTCQPEG
;
A
#
# COMPACT_ATOMS: atom_id res chain seq x y z
N MET A 1 -12.64 42.02 47.63
CA MET A 1 -11.45 42.09 46.74
C MET A 1 -10.94 40.72 46.28
N HIS A 2 -11.17 39.63 47.03
CA HIS A 2 -10.66 38.28 46.72
C HIS A 2 -11.35 37.53 45.55
N LEU A 3 -12.67 37.71 45.32
CA LEU A 3 -13.37 37.02 44.22
C LEU A 3 -12.87 37.43 42.82
N LYS A 4 -12.49 38.71 42.63
CA LYS A 4 -11.97 39.22 41.35
C LYS A 4 -10.57 38.67 41.02
N GLN A 5 -9.75 38.38 42.04
CA GLN A 5 -8.41 37.80 41.83
C GLN A 5 -8.47 36.31 41.47
N GLN A 6 -9.45 35.57 42.01
CA GLN A 6 -9.65 34.15 41.68
C GLN A 6 -10.16 33.96 40.24
N ALA A 7 -11.06 34.83 39.77
CA ALA A 7 -11.54 34.80 38.39
C ALA A 7 -10.43 35.09 37.36
N ILE A 8 -9.49 35.98 37.69
CA ILE A 8 -8.36 36.32 36.82
C ILE A 8 -7.33 35.18 36.78
N MET A 9 -7.08 34.49 37.90
CA MET A 9 -6.19 33.32 37.91
C MET A 9 -6.76 32.12 37.13
N LEU A 10 -8.07 31.87 37.21
CA LEU A 10 -8.73 30.82 36.45
C LEU A 10 -8.74 31.09 34.94
N ALA A 11 -8.93 32.36 34.53
CA ALA A 11 -8.86 32.75 33.13
C ALA A 11 -7.45 32.60 32.56
N SER A 12 -6.41 33.03 33.28
CA SER A 12 -5.02 32.90 32.83
C SER A 12 -4.53 31.44 32.76
N ALA A 13 -5.03 30.56 33.62
CA ALA A 13 -4.70 29.13 33.58
C ALA A 13 -5.29 28.43 32.34
N LEU A 14 -6.50 28.83 31.90
CA LEU A 14 -7.17 28.25 30.74
C LEU A 14 -6.54 28.69 29.42
N THR A 15 -6.06 29.94 29.33
CA THR A 15 -5.36 30.45 28.14
C THR A 15 -3.98 29.81 27.97
N ALA A 16 -3.31 29.45 29.07
CA ALA A 16 -2.01 28.77 29.03
C ALA A 16 -2.11 27.30 28.55
N THR A 17 -3.27 26.65 28.72
CA THR A 17 -3.46 25.25 28.27
C THR A 17 -3.70 25.16 26.75
N PHE A 18 -4.32 26.16 26.13
CA PHE A 18 -4.53 26.20 24.68
C PHE A 18 -3.26 26.55 23.88
N ALA A 19 -2.30 27.23 24.49
CA ALA A 19 -1.04 27.59 23.83
C ALA A 19 -0.03 26.44 23.74
N ALA A 20 -0.29 25.30 24.38
CA ALA A 20 0.59 24.12 24.38
C ALA A 20 0.25 23.10 23.30
N VAL A 21 -0.81 23.32 22.51
CA VAL A 21 -1.11 22.48 21.34
C VAL A 21 -0.25 22.98 20.19
N GLY A 22 1.00 22.52 20.14
CA GLY A 22 1.81 22.64 18.92
C GLY A 22 1.07 21.95 17.77
N PRO A 23 1.29 22.37 16.51
CA PRO A 23 0.79 21.61 15.38
C PRO A 23 1.25 20.17 15.56
N ALA A 24 0.32 19.22 15.63
CA ALA A 24 0.68 17.84 15.42
C ALA A 24 1.31 17.81 14.03
N GLU A 25 2.57 17.39 13.92
CA GLU A 25 3.13 17.02 12.63
C GLU A 25 2.32 15.81 12.15
N VAL A 26 1.22 16.09 11.46
CA VAL A 26 0.55 15.10 10.65
C VAL A 26 1.50 14.92 9.47
N HIS A 27 2.43 13.97 9.59
CA HIS A 27 3.17 13.48 8.44
C HIS A 27 2.10 13.18 7.36
N PRO A 28 2.22 13.71 6.14
CA PRO A 28 1.19 13.52 5.13
C PRO A 28 1.18 12.03 4.78
N HIS A 29 0.20 11.31 5.31
CA HIS A 29 -0.04 9.93 4.96
C HIS A 29 -0.96 9.94 3.76
N VAL A 30 -0.50 9.34 2.67
CA VAL A 30 -1.36 9.02 1.54
C VAL A 30 -2.08 7.72 1.87
N PHE A 31 -3.40 7.70 1.75
CA PHE A 31 -4.18 6.48 1.94
C PHE A 31 -4.67 5.97 0.58
N ALA A 32 -4.45 4.68 0.33
CA ALA A 32 -4.88 4.02 -0.88
C ALA A 32 -5.69 2.77 -0.53
N GLU A 33 -6.95 2.74 -0.97
CA GLU A 33 -7.75 1.52 -0.97
C GLU A 33 -7.36 0.67 -2.18
N ALA A 34 -6.73 -0.47 -1.91
CA ALA A 34 -6.25 -1.38 -2.93
C ALA A 34 -7.25 -2.48 -3.26
N ARG A 35 -7.27 -2.85 -4.54
CA ARG A 35 -7.72 -4.13 -5.06
C ARG A 35 -6.60 -4.78 -5.84
N LEU A 36 -6.47 -6.08 -5.68
CA LEU A 36 -5.47 -6.91 -6.32
C LEU A 36 -6.09 -8.23 -6.76
N GLU A 37 -6.08 -8.47 -8.05
CA GLU A 37 -6.51 -9.72 -8.67
C GLU A 37 -5.28 -10.46 -9.21
N VAL A 38 -5.11 -11.70 -8.77
CA VAL A 38 -4.08 -12.61 -9.29
C VAL A 38 -4.66 -13.32 -10.52
N VAL A 39 -4.04 -13.09 -11.67
CA VAL A 39 -4.46 -13.69 -12.93
C VAL A 39 -3.63 -14.94 -13.20
N LEU A 40 -4.32 -16.05 -13.41
CA LEU A 40 -3.68 -17.32 -13.76
C LEU A 40 -3.44 -17.44 -15.28
N GLY A 41 -2.46 -18.27 -15.64
CA GLY A 41 -2.25 -18.70 -17.02
C GLY A 41 -3.46 -19.49 -17.55
N PRO A 42 -3.57 -19.67 -18.89
CA PRO A 42 -4.71 -20.38 -19.49
C PRO A 42 -4.89 -21.83 -19.02
N ASP A 43 -3.83 -22.46 -18.51
CA ASP A 43 -3.85 -23.80 -17.94
C ASP A 43 -4.19 -23.83 -16.44
N HIS A 44 -4.32 -22.65 -15.81
CA HIS A 44 -4.55 -22.45 -14.38
C HIS A 44 -3.43 -23.07 -13.51
N GLN A 45 -2.22 -23.22 -14.05
CA GLN A 45 -1.06 -23.81 -13.35
C GLN A 45 0.02 -22.79 -12.97
N THR A 46 -0.08 -21.58 -13.49
CA THR A 46 0.90 -20.52 -13.22
C THR A 46 0.21 -19.20 -12.90
N VAL A 47 0.79 -18.40 -12.00
CA VAL A 47 0.45 -16.97 -11.89
C VAL A 47 1.09 -16.27 -13.08
N LYS A 48 0.24 -15.64 -13.89
CA LYS A 48 0.63 -14.94 -15.11
C LYS A 48 0.86 -13.45 -14.85
N SER A 49 -0.05 -12.81 -14.13
CA SER A 49 0.00 -11.37 -13.89
C SER A 49 -0.76 -10.99 -12.63
N LEU A 50 -0.52 -9.76 -12.18
CA LEU A 50 -1.18 -9.13 -11.05
C LEU A 50 -1.87 -7.86 -11.54
N ARG A 51 -3.18 -7.77 -11.34
CA ARG A 51 -3.97 -6.58 -11.70
C ARG A 51 -4.26 -5.76 -10.46
N HIS A 52 -3.85 -4.51 -10.49
CA HIS A 52 -3.96 -3.56 -9.39
C HIS A 52 -4.99 -2.49 -9.73
N LEU A 53 -5.76 -2.09 -8.72
CA LEU A 53 -6.57 -0.88 -8.73
C LEU A 53 -6.44 -0.22 -7.36
N TRP A 54 -5.96 1.03 -7.32
CA TRP A 54 -5.83 1.81 -6.10
C TRP A 54 -6.72 3.04 -6.19
N ARG A 55 -7.55 3.27 -5.17
CA ARG A 55 -8.31 4.51 -4.99
C ARG A 55 -7.67 5.31 -3.88
N PHE A 56 -7.35 6.56 -4.15
CA PHE A 56 -6.68 7.43 -3.20
C PHE A 56 -7.69 8.27 -2.41
N ASP A 57 -7.28 8.67 -1.21
CA ASP A 57 -8.07 9.57 -0.36
C ASP A 57 -8.27 10.97 -0.98
N ASP A 58 -9.21 11.71 -0.40
CA ASP A 58 -9.63 13.03 -0.87
C ASP A 58 -8.49 14.07 -0.83
N LEU A 59 -7.59 14.00 0.16
CA LEU A 59 -6.51 14.97 0.31
C LEU A 59 -5.44 14.76 -0.76
N PHE A 60 -5.04 13.52 -1.00
CA PHE A 60 -4.12 13.21 -2.09
C PHE A 60 -4.75 13.51 -3.45
N SER A 61 -6.00 13.10 -3.65
CA SER A 61 -6.73 13.31 -4.92
C SER A 61 -6.89 14.80 -5.25
N SER A 62 -7.22 15.64 -4.26
CA SER A 62 -7.30 17.09 -4.46
C SER A 62 -5.94 17.73 -4.74
N THR A 63 -4.86 17.24 -4.15
CA THR A 63 -3.50 17.69 -4.44
C THR A 63 -3.13 17.39 -5.90
N VAL A 64 -3.43 16.17 -6.37
CA VAL A 64 -3.22 15.78 -7.77
C VAL A 64 -4.06 16.63 -8.72
N MET A 65 -5.33 16.89 -8.39
CA MET A 65 -6.18 17.80 -9.17
C MET A 65 -5.52 19.18 -9.30
N MET A 66 -5.09 19.79 -8.20
CA MET A 66 -4.47 21.12 -8.22
C MET A 66 -3.15 21.18 -9.01
N GLU A 67 -2.38 20.09 -9.01
CA GLU A 67 -1.08 20.03 -9.68
C GLU A 67 -1.21 19.77 -11.19
N PHE A 68 -2.16 18.94 -11.60
CA PHE A 68 -2.27 18.45 -12.97
C PHE A 68 -3.38 19.09 -13.81
N ASP A 69 -4.37 19.76 -13.20
CA ASP A 69 -5.38 20.56 -13.89
C ASP A 69 -4.76 21.87 -14.42
N LYS A 70 -4.16 21.78 -15.61
CA LYS A 70 -3.43 22.89 -16.25
C LYS A 70 -4.36 23.92 -16.84
N ASN A 71 -5.59 23.53 -17.15
CA ASN A 71 -6.59 24.39 -17.75
C ASN A 71 -7.53 25.04 -16.71
N SER A 72 -7.47 24.60 -15.45
CA SER A 72 -8.22 25.08 -14.29
C SER A 72 -9.74 24.93 -14.42
N ASP A 73 -10.20 23.86 -15.08
CA ASP A 73 -11.63 23.57 -15.27
C ASP A 73 -12.20 22.57 -14.24
N LEU A 74 -11.38 22.17 -13.27
CA LEU A 74 -11.68 21.21 -12.20
C LEU A 74 -11.97 19.79 -12.71
N LYS A 75 -11.38 19.44 -13.86
CA LYS A 75 -11.39 18.09 -14.41
C LYS A 75 -9.98 17.78 -14.91
N LEU A 76 -9.66 16.49 -14.94
CA LEU A 76 -8.44 16.02 -15.59
C LEU A 76 -8.84 15.43 -16.94
N ASP A 77 -8.37 16.06 -18.02
CA ASP A 77 -8.55 15.53 -19.36
C ASP A 77 -7.62 14.33 -19.64
N ASP A 78 -7.79 13.66 -20.78
CA ASP A 78 -7.00 12.47 -21.14
C ASP A 78 -5.48 12.72 -21.12
N LYS A 79 -5.05 13.94 -21.44
CA LYS A 79 -3.63 14.30 -21.47
C LYS A 79 -3.12 14.55 -20.05
N GLU A 80 -3.90 15.24 -19.23
CA GLU A 80 -3.57 15.49 -17.83
C GLU A 80 -3.56 14.18 -17.02
N LEU A 81 -4.54 13.30 -17.23
CA LEU A 81 -4.54 11.95 -16.65
C LEU A 81 -3.35 11.11 -17.11
N LYS A 82 -2.94 11.24 -18.38
CA LYS A 82 -1.72 10.60 -18.86
C LYS A 82 -0.47 11.13 -18.15
N ASP A 83 -0.37 12.44 -17.96
CA ASP A 83 0.74 13.05 -17.22
C ASP A 83 0.77 12.54 -15.76
N VAL A 84 -0.40 12.44 -15.10
CA VAL A 84 -0.52 11.82 -13.76
C VAL A 84 0.00 10.38 -13.77
N ALA A 85 -0.48 9.55 -14.71
CA ALA A 85 -0.09 8.15 -14.79
C ALA A 85 1.42 7.96 -15.01
N ASP A 86 2.02 8.78 -15.88
CA ASP A 86 3.45 8.73 -16.17
C ASP A 86 4.29 9.19 -14.95
N THR A 87 3.85 10.22 -14.23
CA THR A 87 4.51 10.68 -12.99
C THR A 87 4.42 9.64 -11.88
N VAL A 88 3.24 9.05 -11.66
CA VAL A 88 3.05 7.98 -10.66
C VAL A 88 3.88 6.75 -11.04
N HIS A 89 3.91 6.36 -12.32
CA HIS A 89 4.72 5.24 -12.80
C HIS A 89 6.20 5.43 -12.49
N ALA A 90 6.75 6.62 -12.78
CA ALA A 90 8.14 6.95 -12.48
C ALA A 90 8.43 6.93 -10.97
N SER A 91 7.55 7.49 -10.15
CA SER A 91 7.71 7.51 -8.68
C SER A 91 7.69 6.10 -8.08
N LEU A 92 6.75 5.26 -8.52
CA LEU A 92 6.61 3.90 -8.01
C LEU A 92 7.74 2.96 -8.44
N ALA A 93 8.46 3.28 -9.52
CA ALA A 93 9.56 2.46 -10.03
C ALA A 93 10.71 2.29 -9.01
N GLU A 94 10.96 3.30 -8.17
CA GLU A 94 12.01 3.25 -7.14
C GLU A 94 11.71 2.23 -6.04
N PHE A 95 10.44 1.86 -5.87
CA PHE A 95 9.94 0.98 -4.82
C PHE A 95 9.33 -0.32 -5.36
N ASN A 96 9.73 -0.73 -6.58
CA ASN A 96 9.19 -1.92 -7.26
C ASN A 96 7.65 -1.94 -7.31
N TYR A 97 7.03 -0.76 -7.46
CA TYR A 97 5.58 -0.60 -7.50
C TYR A 97 4.87 -1.16 -6.26
N PHE A 98 5.56 -1.15 -5.11
CA PHE A 98 5.07 -1.64 -3.83
C PHE A 98 4.68 -3.12 -3.81
N GLN A 99 5.10 -3.90 -4.80
CA GLN A 99 4.72 -5.30 -4.93
C GLN A 99 5.54 -6.19 -3.99
N LEU A 100 4.84 -6.99 -3.19
CA LEU A 100 5.41 -8.10 -2.45
C LEU A 100 5.01 -9.41 -3.13
N VAL A 101 5.97 -10.11 -3.73
CA VAL A 101 5.74 -11.42 -4.34
C VAL A 101 6.84 -12.37 -3.90
N THR A 102 6.48 -13.44 -3.21
CA THR A 102 7.46 -14.45 -2.79
C THR A 102 6.97 -15.87 -3.05
N VAL A 103 7.91 -16.79 -3.30
CA VAL A 103 7.69 -18.23 -3.39
C VAL A 103 8.57 -18.91 -2.36
N ASP A 104 7.97 -19.65 -1.44
CA ASP A 104 8.62 -20.28 -0.29
C ASP A 104 9.53 -19.30 0.48
N GLY A 105 9.09 -18.04 0.59
CA GLY A 105 9.79 -16.96 1.28
C GLY A 105 10.94 -16.31 0.49
N LYS A 106 11.13 -16.67 -0.79
CA LYS A 106 12.10 -16.03 -1.68
C LYS A 106 11.41 -15.04 -2.60
N ASP A 107 11.96 -13.83 -2.71
CA ASP A 107 11.41 -12.78 -3.55
C ASP A 107 11.41 -13.20 -5.04
N VAL A 108 10.30 -12.91 -5.71
CA VAL A 108 10.13 -13.11 -7.15
C VAL A 108 10.44 -11.80 -7.86
N ALA A 109 11.30 -11.88 -8.87
CA ALA A 109 11.57 -10.72 -9.71
C ALA A 109 10.36 -10.40 -10.60
N MET A 110 9.84 -9.18 -10.48
CA MET A 110 8.74 -8.66 -11.30
C MET A 110 9.26 -7.79 -12.45
N ASN A 111 8.49 -7.72 -13.54
CA ASN A 111 8.66 -6.70 -14.57
C ASN A 111 7.96 -5.39 -14.12
N PRO A 112 8.54 -4.22 -14.43
CA PRO A 112 7.79 -2.98 -14.37
C PRO A 112 6.51 -3.09 -15.21
N PRO A 113 5.35 -2.63 -14.74
CA PRO A 113 4.16 -2.51 -15.56
C PRO A 113 4.48 -1.65 -16.79
N PRO A 114 4.04 -2.04 -18.00
CA PRO A 114 4.37 -1.33 -19.23
C PRO A 114 3.79 0.09 -19.27
N HIS A 115 2.68 0.32 -18.57
CA HIS A 115 2.04 1.60 -18.36
C HIS A 115 1.12 1.54 -17.13
N LEU A 116 0.80 2.70 -16.58
CA LEU A 116 -0.31 2.90 -15.65
C LEU A 116 -1.44 3.59 -16.38
N MET A 117 -2.66 3.42 -15.87
CA MET A 117 -3.82 4.23 -16.23
C MET A 117 -4.24 5.02 -15.00
N ALA A 118 -4.45 6.32 -15.18
CA ALA A 118 -5.08 7.16 -14.18
C ALA A 118 -6.50 7.50 -14.62
N ASN A 119 -7.40 7.55 -13.66
CA ASN A 119 -8.75 8.07 -13.82
C ASN A 119 -9.07 8.96 -12.62
N PHE A 120 -9.93 9.95 -12.82
CA PHE A 120 -10.43 10.79 -11.73
C PHE A 120 -11.95 10.72 -11.72
N ASP A 121 -12.51 10.06 -10.70
CA ASP A 121 -13.94 9.78 -10.62
C ASP A 121 -14.43 9.99 -9.19
N ASN A 122 -15.59 10.64 -9.05
CA ASN A 122 -16.19 10.99 -7.75
C ASN A 122 -15.18 11.63 -6.77
N ASP A 123 -14.43 12.63 -7.24
CA ASP A 123 -13.39 13.35 -6.48
C ASP A 123 -12.20 12.50 -6.01
N GLN A 124 -12.08 11.27 -6.52
CA GLN A 124 -10.99 10.35 -6.19
C GLN A 124 -10.10 10.05 -7.39
N LEU A 125 -8.79 10.08 -7.17
CA LEU A 125 -7.82 9.52 -8.09
C LEU A 125 -7.87 7.99 -8.00
N ILE A 126 -7.95 7.36 -9.17
CA ILE A 126 -7.89 5.91 -9.34
C ILE A 126 -6.70 5.58 -10.24
N ILE A 127 -5.81 4.72 -9.76
CA ILE A 127 -4.67 4.20 -10.54
C ILE A 127 -4.89 2.72 -10.80
N LEU A 128 -4.71 2.30 -12.05
CA LEU A 128 -4.78 0.90 -12.47
C LEU A 128 -3.50 0.50 -13.20
N PHE A 129 -3.03 -0.71 -12.95
CA PHE A 129 -1.93 -1.30 -13.71
C PHE A 129 -1.93 -2.82 -13.62
N GLU A 130 -1.25 -3.45 -14.57
CA GLU A 130 -1.00 -4.89 -14.58
C GLU A 130 0.51 -5.13 -14.62
N SER A 131 1.01 -5.94 -13.68
CA SER A 131 2.40 -6.37 -13.63
C SER A 131 2.52 -7.86 -13.88
N GLU A 132 3.70 -8.28 -14.36
CA GLU A 132 3.99 -9.68 -14.67
C GLU A 132 5.29 -10.10 -13.98
N PRO A 133 5.38 -11.33 -13.44
CA PRO A 133 6.67 -11.85 -13.00
C PRO A 133 7.59 -12.03 -14.20
N LYS A 134 8.90 -11.85 -14.00
CA LYS A 134 9.91 -12.07 -15.08
C LYS A 134 9.87 -13.50 -15.63
N VAL A 135 9.47 -14.43 -14.77
CA VAL A 135 9.25 -15.84 -15.10
C VAL A 135 7.91 -16.24 -14.50
N PRO A 136 7.00 -16.90 -15.25
CA PRO A 136 5.72 -17.36 -14.70
C PRO A 136 5.90 -18.17 -13.41
N ILE A 137 5.13 -17.83 -12.38
CA ILE A 137 5.23 -18.50 -11.08
C ILE A 137 4.36 -19.74 -11.13
N LYS A 138 4.95 -20.94 -11.00
CA LYS A 138 4.17 -22.17 -10.89
C LYS A 138 3.38 -22.19 -9.58
N LEU A 139 2.14 -22.67 -9.64
CA LEU A 139 1.31 -22.90 -8.47
C LEU A 139 1.80 -24.13 -7.69
N ASN A 140 2.92 -23.96 -6.99
CA ASN A 140 3.55 -25.00 -6.18
C ASN A 140 4.20 -24.35 -4.95
N GLY A 141 4.06 -25.01 -3.79
CA GLY A 141 4.58 -24.51 -2.53
C GLY A 141 3.73 -23.36 -1.98
N LYS A 142 4.36 -22.47 -1.22
CA LYS A 142 3.70 -21.31 -0.64
C LYS A 142 4.03 -20.06 -1.43
N ILE A 143 3.01 -19.36 -1.92
CA ILE A 143 3.15 -18.13 -2.69
C ILE A 143 2.48 -17.01 -1.91
N ASP A 144 3.23 -15.96 -1.59
CA ASP A 144 2.72 -14.78 -0.90
C ASP A 144 2.68 -13.61 -1.89
N ILE A 145 1.51 -12.96 -2.03
CA ILE A 145 1.28 -11.84 -2.95
C ILE A 145 0.62 -10.70 -2.19
N GLY A 146 1.18 -9.51 -2.22
CA GLY A 146 0.62 -8.35 -1.53
C GLY A 146 1.15 -7.03 -2.07
N VAL A 147 0.72 -5.95 -1.43
CA VAL A 147 1.19 -4.59 -1.70
C VAL A 147 1.57 -3.95 -0.38
N TYR A 148 2.74 -3.32 -0.32
CA TYR A 148 3.15 -2.51 0.84
C TYR A 148 4.16 -1.43 0.43
N ASP A 149 4.08 -0.29 1.09
CA ASP A 149 5.08 0.77 0.98
C ASP A 149 6.17 0.55 2.04
N PRO A 150 7.43 0.24 1.66
CA PRO A 150 8.52 0.02 2.61
C PRO A 150 8.89 1.30 3.39
N THR A 151 8.49 2.47 2.91
CA THR A 151 8.75 3.76 3.57
C THR A 151 7.66 4.15 4.58
N PHE A 152 6.53 3.42 4.59
CA PHE A 152 5.32 3.75 5.35
C PHE A 152 4.73 5.13 5.05
N TYR A 153 5.10 5.77 3.92
CA TYR A 153 4.51 7.04 3.50
C TYR A 153 3.08 6.86 2.99
N THR A 154 2.84 5.79 2.24
CA THR A 154 1.53 5.40 1.72
C THR A 154 0.97 4.22 2.51
N ALA A 155 -0.16 4.44 3.18
CA ALA A 155 -0.94 3.37 3.78
C ALA A 155 -1.82 2.73 2.69
N ILE A 156 -1.38 1.57 2.19
CA ILE A 156 -2.09 0.80 1.19
C ILE A 156 -2.86 -0.32 1.89
N ASP A 157 -4.19 -0.24 1.88
CA ASP A 157 -5.04 -1.18 2.59
C ASP A 157 -6.06 -1.86 1.67
N PHE A 158 -6.33 -3.13 1.96
CA PHE A 158 -7.43 -3.87 1.36
C PHE A 158 -8.62 -3.78 2.31
N THR A 159 -9.61 -2.93 2.02
CA THR A 159 -10.74 -2.69 2.95
C THR A 159 -11.54 -3.96 3.26
N GLU A 160 -11.52 -4.95 2.38
CA GLU A 160 -12.16 -6.25 2.52
C GLU A 160 -11.23 -7.34 1.96
N ASP A 161 -11.32 -8.57 2.47
CA ASP A 161 -10.53 -9.69 1.93
C ASP A 161 -10.87 -10.00 0.46
N ALA A 162 -12.12 -9.72 0.04
CA ALA A 162 -12.55 -9.87 -1.35
C ALA A 162 -11.83 -8.93 -2.32
N ASN A 163 -11.19 -7.87 -1.83
CA ASN A 163 -10.36 -7.00 -2.68
C ASN A 163 -9.01 -7.63 -3.01
N LEU A 164 -8.66 -8.79 -2.44
CA LEU A 164 -7.40 -9.47 -2.66
C LEU A 164 -7.69 -10.94 -3.03
N GLN A 165 -7.78 -11.22 -4.32
CA GLN A 165 -8.39 -12.47 -4.81
C GLN A 165 -7.63 -13.13 -5.96
N VAL A 166 -7.96 -14.40 -6.18
CA VAL A 166 -7.50 -15.22 -7.31
C VAL A 166 -8.68 -16.02 -7.84
N ASP A 167 -9.00 -15.86 -9.12
CA ASP A 167 -10.09 -16.58 -9.75
C ASP A 167 -9.59 -17.85 -10.45
N GLY A 168 -10.40 -18.90 -10.42
CA GLY A 168 -10.08 -20.16 -11.10
C GLY A 168 -8.95 -20.97 -10.47
N LEU A 169 -8.66 -20.76 -9.19
CA LEU A 169 -7.62 -21.51 -8.47
C LEU A 169 -7.91 -23.04 -8.51
N PRO A 170 -6.93 -23.89 -8.87
CA PRO A 170 -7.13 -25.34 -8.95
C PRO A 170 -7.34 -25.94 -7.56
N SER A 171 -7.99 -27.11 -7.50
CA SER A 171 -8.30 -27.80 -6.23
C SER A 171 -7.07 -28.26 -5.44
N THR A 172 -5.89 -28.28 -6.06
CA THR A 172 -4.59 -28.55 -5.43
C THR A 172 -4.05 -27.36 -4.64
N CYS A 173 -4.72 -26.20 -4.72
CA CYS A 173 -4.34 -24.96 -4.08
C CYS A 173 -5.45 -24.44 -3.15
N THR A 174 -5.04 -23.76 -2.09
CA THR A 174 -5.93 -22.96 -1.24
C THR A 174 -5.44 -21.52 -1.20
N SER A 175 -6.36 -20.58 -0.99
CA SER A 175 -6.05 -19.15 -0.80
C SER A 175 -6.52 -18.66 0.57
N LYS A 176 -5.76 -17.74 1.15
CA LYS A 176 -6.10 -17.08 2.40
C LYS A 176 -5.52 -15.67 2.43
N VAL A 177 -6.34 -14.69 2.82
CA VAL A 177 -5.84 -13.35 3.13
C VAL A 177 -5.26 -13.35 4.55
N ILE A 178 -4.02 -12.89 4.68
CA ILE A 178 -3.30 -12.74 5.94
C ILE A 178 -3.17 -11.24 6.23
N ARG A 179 -3.69 -10.83 7.39
CA ARG A 179 -3.57 -9.47 7.92
C ARG A 179 -2.76 -9.52 9.21
N PRO A 180 -1.46 -9.20 9.17
CA PRO A 180 -0.63 -9.23 10.37
C PRO A 180 -1.14 -8.23 11.42
N ASN A 181 -1.34 -8.68 12.65
CA ASN A 181 -1.49 -7.77 13.77
C ASN A 181 -0.11 -7.18 14.09
N PRO A 182 0.06 -5.84 14.16
CA PRO A 182 1.36 -5.23 14.37
C PRO A 182 2.05 -5.65 15.67
N ASP A 183 1.31 -5.71 16.78
CA ASP A 183 1.86 -6.08 18.09
C ASP A 183 2.33 -7.54 18.08
N GLU A 184 1.55 -8.44 17.48
CA GLU A 184 1.92 -9.84 17.33
C GLU A 184 3.10 -10.03 16.38
N ALA A 185 3.13 -9.31 15.26
CA ALA A 185 4.23 -9.37 14.30
C ALA A 185 5.55 -8.91 14.94
N ILE A 186 5.52 -7.84 15.74
CA ILE A 186 6.68 -7.37 16.52
C ILE A 186 7.08 -8.43 17.54
N ALA A 187 6.15 -8.96 18.32
CA ALA A 187 6.43 -9.95 19.35
C ALA A 187 7.06 -11.23 18.77
N GLN A 188 6.57 -11.70 17.63
CA GLN A 188 7.08 -12.90 16.96
C GLN A 188 8.45 -12.69 16.30
N ASN A 189 8.75 -11.46 15.86
CA ASN A 189 9.98 -11.13 15.15
C ASN A 189 10.97 -10.32 15.98
N GLN A 190 10.77 -10.20 17.31
CA GLN A 190 11.54 -9.30 18.18
C GLN A 190 13.05 -9.48 18.04
N LYS A 191 13.53 -10.73 18.00
CA LYS A 191 14.96 -11.03 17.85
C LYS A 191 15.48 -10.57 16.48
N THR A 192 14.80 -10.91 15.40
CA THR A 192 15.19 -10.51 14.04
C THR A 192 15.18 -8.99 13.87
N LEU A 193 14.16 -8.32 14.42
CA LEU A 193 14.07 -6.85 14.42
C LEU A 193 15.23 -6.21 15.20
N THR A 194 15.58 -6.79 16.36
CA THR A 194 16.72 -6.36 17.17
C THR A 194 18.03 -6.56 16.41
N ASP A 195 18.22 -7.74 15.82
CA ASP A 195 19.43 -8.08 15.07
C ASP A 195 19.58 -7.18 13.82
N ALA A 196 18.50 -6.91 13.10
CA ALA A 196 18.47 -5.97 11.98
C ALA A 196 18.87 -4.56 12.44
N PHE A 197 18.27 -4.06 13.53
CA PHE A 197 18.60 -2.73 14.07
C PHE A 197 20.07 -2.59 14.47
N PHE A 198 20.66 -3.60 15.11
CA PHE A 198 22.03 -3.48 15.61
C PHE A 198 23.12 -3.81 14.58
N ASN A 199 22.85 -4.74 13.64
CA ASN A 199 23.87 -5.24 12.73
C ASN A 199 23.74 -4.68 11.31
N ASP A 200 22.53 -4.29 10.89
CA ASP A 200 22.27 -3.78 9.55
C ASP A 200 21.08 -2.79 9.54
N PRO A 201 21.16 -1.67 10.28
CA PRO A 201 20.05 -0.74 10.48
C PRO A 201 19.52 -0.09 9.20
N THR A 202 20.27 -0.18 8.09
CA THR A 202 19.92 0.45 6.81
C THR A 202 19.71 -0.54 5.67
N GLY A 203 20.06 -1.82 5.83
CA GLY A 203 20.04 -2.80 4.73
C GLY A 203 18.93 -3.84 4.82
N THR A 204 18.45 -4.18 6.01
CA THR A 204 17.42 -5.22 6.18
C THR A 204 16.03 -4.59 6.27
N ASP A 205 15.24 -4.71 5.20
CA ASP A 205 13.83 -4.31 5.21
C ASP A 205 12.96 -5.37 5.90
N MET A 206 12.55 -5.06 7.13
CA MET A 206 11.62 -5.87 7.93
C MET A 206 10.17 -5.38 7.84
N SER A 207 9.88 -4.29 7.13
CA SER A 207 8.53 -3.70 7.07
C SER A 207 7.50 -4.65 6.44
N LYS A 208 7.93 -5.54 5.54
CA LYS A 208 7.09 -6.57 4.91
C LYS A 208 6.37 -7.50 5.88
N ILE A 209 6.80 -7.62 7.14
CA ILE A 209 6.11 -8.44 8.15
C ILE A 209 4.74 -7.87 8.55
N PHE A 210 4.48 -6.60 8.22
CA PHE A 210 3.21 -5.92 8.48
C PHE A 210 2.27 -5.90 7.27
N ALA A 211 2.74 -6.37 6.10
CA ALA A 211 1.97 -6.29 4.86
C ALA A 211 0.77 -7.25 4.87
N THR A 212 -0.40 -6.74 4.52
CA THR A 212 -1.54 -7.58 4.15
C THR A 212 -1.22 -8.31 2.85
N LYS A 213 -1.45 -9.62 2.82
CA LYS A 213 -1.07 -10.48 1.69
C LYS A 213 -2.06 -11.60 1.44
N LEU A 214 -2.14 -12.04 0.19
CA LEU A 214 -2.75 -13.28 -0.25
C LEU A 214 -1.71 -14.38 -0.15
N GLU A 215 -1.97 -15.36 0.69
CA GLU A 215 -1.19 -16.59 0.75
C GLU A 215 -1.90 -17.66 -0.09
N LEU A 216 -1.21 -18.17 -1.10
CA LEU A 216 -1.60 -19.38 -1.84
C LEU A 216 -0.76 -20.55 -1.33
N THR A 217 -1.41 -21.63 -0.93
CA THR A 217 -0.74 -22.88 -0.57
C THR A 217 -1.11 -23.95 -1.57
N CYS A 218 -0.15 -24.35 -2.40
CA CYS A 218 -0.35 -25.26 -3.52
C CYS A 218 0.46 -26.54 -3.36
N GLN A 219 -0.16 -27.68 -3.65
CA GLN A 219 0.55 -28.95 -3.78
C GLN A 219 1.09 -29.10 -5.21
N PRO A 220 2.28 -29.70 -5.40
CA PRO A 220 2.75 -30.05 -6.73
C PRO A 220 1.74 -31.00 -7.38
N GLU A 221 1.44 -30.79 -8.67
CA GLU A 221 0.71 -31.79 -9.44
C GLU A 221 1.52 -33.10 -9.44
N GLY A 222 0.84 -34.19 -9.09
CA GLY A 222 1.41 -35.53 -9.05
C GLY A 222 1.73 -36.10 -10.44
#